data_AF-A0A2A5AX22-F1
#
_entry.id   AF-A0A2A5AX22-F1
#
_cell.length_a   1.000
_cell.length_b   1.000
_cell.length_c   1.000
_cell.angle_alpha   90.00
_cell.angle_beta   90.00
_cell.angle_gamma   90.00
#
_symmetry.space_group_name_H-M   'P 1'
#
loop_
_entity.id
_entity.type
_entity.pdbx_description
1 polymer ?
#
loop_
_entity_poly.entity_id
_entity_poly.type
_entity_poly.pdbx_seq_one_letter_code
_entity_poly.pdbx_strand_id
1 'polypeptide(L)'
;MELIDRFKYLMKLNNLTASAFADQIGVQRSSVSHILSGRNKPSLEFIQKVLTKYPKVSADWLIAGSTSTVKEELPNEIREKRKTNPSPTQSNGKQVEKVVVFYTDNTFEEIIKQ
;
A
#
# COMPACT_ATOMS: atom_id res chain seq x y z
N MET A 1 9.72 3.87 -15.78
CA MET A 1 9.63 2.43 -16.08
C MET A 1 8.16 2.11 -16.25
N GLU A 2 7.74 1.61 -17.41
CA GLU A 2 6.32 1.36 -17.65
C GLU A 2 5.81 0.16 -16.83
N LEU A 3 4.49 0.00 -16.74
CA LEU A 3 3.87 -1.14 -16.03
C LEU A 3 4.32 -2.49 -16.60
N ILE A 4 4.39 -2.60 -17.92
CA ILE A 4 4.82 -3.81 -18.62
C ILE A 4 6.27 -4.16 -18.29
N ASP A 5 7.15 -3.16 -18.23
CA ASP A 5 8.55 -3.36 -17.89
C ASP A 5 8.71 -3.89 -16.47
N ARG A 6 7.87 -3.45 -15.53
CA ARG A 6 7.86 -3.94 -14.15
C ARG A 6 7.47 -5.42 -14.07
N PHE A 7 6.52 -5.88 -14.88
CA PHE A 7 6.24 -7.31 -14.99
C PHE A 7 7.43 -8.10 -15.58
N LYS A 8 8.04 -7.58 -16.65
CA LYS A 8 9.24 -8.21 -17.25
C LYS A 8 10.39 -8.29 -16.23
N TYR A 9 10.55 -7.25 -15.42
CA TYR A 9 11.53 -7.21 -14.34
C TYR A 9 11.25 -8.27 -13.27
N LEU A 10 9.99 -8.38 -12.80
CA LEU A 10 9.59 -9.44 -11.86
C LEU A 10 9.85 -10.83 -12.43
N MET A 11 9.53 -11.06 -13.70
CA MET A 11 9.80 -12.34 -14.37
C MET A 11 11.30 -12.64 -14.39
N LYS A 12 12.14 -11.66 -14.74
CA LYS A 12 13.60 -11.81 -14.78
C LYS A 12 14.18 -12.09 -13.39
N LEU A 13 13.74 -11.37 -12.36
CA LEU A 13 14.17 -11.58 -10.98
C LEU A 13 13.86 -12.99 -10.45
N ASN A 14 12.76 -13.58 -10.90
CA ASN A 14 12.33 -14.92 -10.48
C ASN A 14 12.76 -16.01 -11.47
N ASN A 15 13.56 -15.67 -12.51
CA ASN A 15 13.96 -16.59 -13.58
C ASN A 15 12.78 -17.29 -14.28
N LEU A 16 11.67 -16.58 -14.49
CA LEU A 16 10.44 -17.12 -15.07
C LEU A 16 10.27 -16.75 -16.55
N THR A 17 9.77 -17.71 -17.33
CA THR A 17 9.21 -17.45 -18.66
C THR A 17 7.80 -16.86 -18.53
N ALA A 18 7.26 -16.29 -19.62
CA ALA A 18 5.89 -15.74 -19.64
C ALA A 18 4.84 -16.80 -19.28
N SER A 19 5.02 -18.03 -19.78
CA SER A 19 4.15 -19.16 -19.47
C SER A 19 4.23 -19.54 -17.99
N ALA A 20 5.45 -19.66 -17.44
CA ALA A 20 5.63 -20.00 -16.04
C ALA A 20 5.08 -18.91 -15.10
N PHE A 21 5.25 -17.63 -15.46
CA PHE A 21 4.67 -16.52 -14.73
C PHE A 21 3.14 -16.60 -14.70
N ALA A 22 2.50 -16.88 -15.85
CA ALA A 22 1.05 -17.04 -15.96
C ALA A 22 0.54 -18.19 -15.08
N ASP A 23 1.21 -19.35 -15.15
CA ASP A 23 0.88 -20.53 -14.35
C ASP A 23 1.01 -20.22 -12.85
N GLN A 24 2.05 -19.46 -12.46
CA GLN A 24 2.33 -19.11 -11.07
C GLN A 24 1.30 -18.16 -10.45
N ILE A 25 0.77 -17.21 -11.22
CA ILE A 25 -0.27 -16.26 -10.76
C ILE A 25 -1.70 -16.75 -11.06
N GLY A 26 -1.87 -17.93 -11.67
CA GLY A 26 -3.17 -18.53 -11.92
C GLY A 26 -4.00 -17.77 -12.96
N VAL A 27 -3.38 -17.37 -14.07
CA VAL A 27 -4.05 -16.73 -15.21
C VAL A 27 -3.70 -17.43 -16.51
N GLN A 28 -4.50 -17.18 -17.56
CA GLN A 28 -4.24 -17.78 -18.86
C GLN A 28 -2.95 -17.23 -19.49
N ARG A 29 -2.12 -18.12 -20.05
CA ARG A 29 -0.84 -17.75 -20.71
C ARG A 29 -1.01 -16.71 -21.82
N SER A 30 -2.10 -16.79 -22.57
CA SER A 30 -2.46 -15.82 -23.61
C SER A 30 -2.68 -14.41 -23.01
N SER A 31 -3.27 -14.31 -21.82
CA SER A 31 -3.48 -13.04 -21.13
C SER A 31 -2.15 -12.34 -20.84
N VAL A 32 -1.19 -13.07 -20.26
CA VAL A 32 0.17 -12.53 -20.01
C VAL A 32 0.83 -12.11 -21.31
N SER A 33 0.76 -12.91 -22.38
CA SER A 33 1.35 -12.57 -23.68
C SER A 33 0.77 -11.28 -24.28
N HIS A 34 -0.55 -11.10 -24.24
CA HIS A 34 -1.21 -9.89 -24.74
C HIS A 34 -0.88 -8.65 -23.89
N ILE A 35 -0.70 -8.80 -22.58
CA ILE A 35 -0.27 -7.72 -21.69
C ILE A 35 1.19 -7.33 -21.98
N LEU A 36 2.09 -8.32 -22.08
CA LEU A 36 3.53 -8.07 -22.31
C LEU A 36 3.85 -7.46 -23.68
N SER A 37 2.98 -7.69 -24.67
CA SER A 37 3.04 -7.06 -26.00
C SER A 37 2.40 -5.68 -26.06
N GLY A 38 1.74 -5.23 -24.98
CA GLY A 38 1.09 -3.92 -24.91
C GLY A 38 -0.24 -3.82 -25.68
N ARG A 39 -0.74 -4.93 -26.21
CA ARG A 39 -2.06 -4.95 -26.88
C ARG A 39 -3.20 -4.76 -25.89
N ASN A 40 -3.05 -5.26 -24.67
CA ASN A 40 -4.07 -5.19 -23.62
C ASN A 40 -3.52 -4.56 -22.33
N LYS A 41 -4.36 -3.81 -21.63
CA LYS A 41 -4.09 -3.40 -20.24
C LYS A 41 -4.39 -4.56 -19.28
N PRO A 42 -3.60 -4.76 -18.22
CA PRO A 42 -3.91 -5.74 -17.19
C PRO A 42 -5.19 -5.33 -16.44
N SER A 43 -6.02 -6.32 -16.09
CA SER A 43 -7.20 -6.10 -15.24
C SER A 43 -6.80 -5.90 -13.77
N LEU A 44 -7.68 -5.33 -12.96
CA LEU A 44 -7.46 -5.24 -11.51
C LEU A 44 -7.22 -6.61 -10.88
N GLU A 45 -8.00 -7.62 -11.29
CA GLU A 45 -7.84 -9.01 -10.82
C GLU A 45 -6.44 -9.56 -11.14
N PHE A 46 -5.90 -9.26 -12.34
CA PHE A 46 -4.54 -9.64 -12.71
C PHE A 46 -3.52 -9.01 -11.76
N ILE A 47 -3.65 -7.70 -11.49
CA ILE A 47 -2.76 -6.99 -10.56
C ILE A 47 -2.85 -7.60 -9.15
N GLN A 48 -4.06 -7.87 -8.66
CA GLN A 48 -4.27 -8.49 -7.35
C GLN A 48 -3.60 -9.86 -7.27
N LYS A 49 -3.78 -10.72 -8.28
CA LYS A 49 -3.13 -12.04 -8.35
C LYS A 49 -1.61 -11.93 -8.32
N VAL A 50 -1.03 -10.97 -9.03
CA VAL A 50 0.41 -10.70 -8.99
C VAL A 50 0.83 -10.30 -7.57
N LEU A 51 0.15 -9.33 -6.94
CA LEU A 51 0.51 -8.86 -5.59
C LEU A 51 0.33 -9.94 -4.52
N THR A 52 -0.71 -10.78 -4.63
CA THR A 52 -0.90 -11.94 -3.74
C THR A 52 0.23 -12.94 -3.88
N LYS A 53 0.72 -13.18 -5.11
CA LYS A 53 1.79 -14.16 -5.35
C LYS A 53 3.18 -13.62 -5.00
N TYR A 54 3.38 -12.31 -5.11
CA TYR A 54 4.64 -11.63 -4.82
C TYR A 54 4.45 -10.60 -3.71
N PRO A 55 4.27 -11.02 -2.44
CA PRO A 55 3.97 -10.12 -1.33
C PRO A 55 5.10 -9.14 -0.99
N LYS A 56 6.32 -9.39 -1.47
CA LYS A 56 7.47 -8.47 -1.35
C LYS A 56 7.40 -7.29 -2.32
N VAL A 57 6.43 -7.29 -3.25
CA VAL A 57 6.26 -6.25 -4.26
C VAL A 57 5.24 -5.25 -3.76
N SER A 58 5.64 -3.97 -3.68
CA SER A 58 4.72 -2.88 -3.35
C SER A 58 3.74 -2.62 -4.49
N ALA A 59 2.45 -2.43 -4.14
CA ALA A 59 1.41 -2.02 -5.08
C ALA A 59 1.72 -0.66 -5.72
N ASP A 60 2.25 0.29 -4.94
CA ASP A 60 2.63 1.62 -5.44
C ASP A 60 3.76 1.53 -6.45
N TRP A 61 4.75 0.69 -6.17
CA TRP A 61 5.83 0.45 -7.12
C TRP A 61 5.32 -0.25 -8.37
N LEU A 62 4.42 -1.23 -8.24
CA LEU A 62 3.90 -1.98 -9.37
C LEU A 62 2.97 -1.15 -10.27
N ILE A 63 2.14 -0.28 -9.70
CA ILE A 63 1.12 0.50 -10.43
C ILE A 63 1.65 1.88 -10.79
N ALA A 64 2.02 2.69 -9.80
CA ALA A 64 2.44 4.09 -9.98
C ALA A 64 3.91 4.24 -10.40
N GLY A 65 4.75 3.25 -10.08
CA GLY A 65 6.15 3.26 -10.49
C GLY A 65 7.02 4.08 -9.54
N SER A 66 6.44 4.50 -8.42
CA SER A 66 7.18 5.09 -7.34
C SER A 66 8.12 4.06 -6.76
N THR A 67 9.41 4.32 -6.88
CA THR A 67 10.39 3.74 -5.98
C THR A 67 10.28 4.48 -4.66
N SER A 68 9.17 4.30 -3.94
CA SER A 68 9.10 4.75 -2.55
C SER A 68 10.23 4.01 -1.85
N THR A 69 11.29 4.73 -1.51
CA THR A 69 12.35 4.24 -0.64
C THR A 69 11.65 3.84 0.65
N VAL A 70 11.33 2.56 0.78
CA VAL A 70 10.99 2.01 2.08
C VAL A 70 12.28 2.19 2.86
N LYS A 71 12.36 3.26 3.67
CA LYS A 71 13.16 3.21 4.88
C LYS A 71 12.69 1.93 5.55
N GLU A 72 13.56 0.93 5.56
CA GLU A 72 13.42 -0.20 6.46
C GLU A 72 13.37 0.40 7.87
N GLU A 73 12.17 0.70 8.34
CA GLU A 73 11.92 0.67 9.77
C GLU A 73 11.86 -0.82 10.10
N LEU A 74 13.05 -1.36 10.38
CA LEU A 74 13.23 -2.62 11.09
C LEU A 74 12.18 -2.75 12.20
N PRO A 75 11.74 -3.97 12.55
CA PRO A 75 10.99 -4.21 13.78
C PRO A 75 11.85 -3.75 14.97
N ASN A 76 11.64 -2.52 15.43
CA ASN A 76 12.17 -2.04 16.68
C ASN A 76 11.25 -2.59 17.76
N GLU A 77 11.37 -3.89 18.03
CA GLU A 77 10.91 -4.41 19.31
C GLU A 77 11.63 -3.60 20.39
N ILE A 78 10.81 -2.97 21.24
CA ILE A 78 11.17 -2.16 22.40
C ILE A 78 11.64 -0.72 22.10
N ARG A 79 10.71 0.15 21.67
CA ARG A 79 10.69 1.53 22.21
C ARG A 79 9.30 2.16 22.23
N GLU A 80 8.69 2.06 23.41
CA GLU A 80 7.70 2.93 24.04
C GLU A 80 6.35 3.25 23.35
N LYS A 81 5.30 2.69 23.96
CA LYS A 81 3.93 3.23 24.13
C LYS A 81 3.64 4.54 23.38
N ARG A 82 2.87 4.46 22.30
CA ARG A 82 1.84 5.47 21.95
C ARG A 82 0.67 4.80 21.21
N LYS A 83 -0.37 4.47 21.98
CA LYS A 83 -1.74 4.38 21.47
C LYS A 83 -2.22 5.80 21.17
N THR A 84 -3.02 6.00 20.12
CA THR A 84 -4.41 6.50 20.23
C THR A 84 -5.05 6.64 18.86
N ASN A 85 -6.08 5.82 18.58
CA ASN A 85 -7.29 6.35 17.96
C ASN A 85 -8.00 7.21 19.03
N PRO A 86 -8.60 8.35 18.67
CA PRO A 86 -9.39 9.16 19.59
C PRO A 86 -10.78 8.54 19.70
N SER A 87 -11.01 7.72 20.73
CA SER A 87 -12.34 7.49 21.28
C SER A 87 -12.28 7.81 22.77
N PRO A 88 -13.19 8.62 23.31
CA PRO A 88 -13.14 9.03 24.71
C PRO A 88 -13.69 7.89 25.57
N THR A 89 -12.84 6.92 25.92
CA THR A 89 -13.11 6.01 27.03
C THR A 89 -12.10 6.26 28.14
N GLN A 90 -12.55 7.05 29.11
CA GLN A 90 -12.15 7.17 30.50
C GLN A 90 -10.78 6.57 30.87
N SER A 91 -9.76 7.44 30.95
CA SER A 91 -8.54 7.18 31.72
C SER A 91 -8.60 7.97 33.02
N ASN A 92 -8.53 7.26 34.15
CA ASN A 92 -8.40 7.75 35.52
C ASN A 92 -7.85 9.18 35.67
N GLY A 93 -8.68 10.09 36.19
CA GLY A 93 -8.26 11.32 36.86
C GLY A 93 -7.88 12.53 36.00
N LYS A 94 -7.90 12.45 34.66
CA LYS A 94 -7.62 13.63 33.82
C LYS A 94 -8.90 14.39 33.49
N GLN A 95 -8.99 15.63 33.98
CA GLN A 95 -10.06 16.56 33.62
C GLN A 95 -9.66 17.33 32.35
N VAL A 96 -10.57 17.39 31.39
CA VAL A 96 -10.38 18.20 30.17
C VAL A 96 -10.64 19.65 30.51
N GLU A 97 -9.63 20.51 30.37
CA GLU A 97 -9.68 21.96 30.64
C GLU A 97 -10.21 22.75 29.43
N LYS A 98 -9.77 22.38 28.22
CA LYS A 98 -10.11 23.09 26.99
C LYS A 98 -10.10 22.15 25.77
N VAL A 99 -11.01 22.40 24.85
CA VAL A 99 -11.09 21.76 23.52
C VAL A 99 -11.01 22.86 22.47
N VAL A 100 -10.23 22.65 21.40
CA VAL A 100 -10.16 23.55 20.24
C VAL A 100 -10.70 22.79 19.02
N VAL A 101 -11.71 23.34 18.36
CA VAL A 101 -12.35 22.79 17.16
C VAL A 101 -11.89 23.61 15.96
N PHE A 102 -11.38 22.96 14.90
CA PHE A 102 -10.97 23.61 13.66
C PHE A 102 -11.99 23.33 12.56
N TYR A 103 -12.36 24.36 11.81
CA TYR A 103 -13.29 24.27 10.69
C TYR A 103 -12.55 24.32 9.34
N THR A 104 -13.22 23.86 8.29
CA THR A 104 -12.64 23.78 6.93
C THR A 104 -12.43 25.14 6.27
N ASP A 105 -13.01 26.19 6.82
CA ASP A 105 -12.82 27.58 6.40
C ASP A 105 -11.63 28.26 7.12
N ASN A 106 -10.76 27.45 7.73
CA ASN A 106 -9.59 27.87 8.51
C ASN A 106 -9.92 28.66 9.79
N THR A 107 -11.17 28.64 10.27
CA THR A 107 -11.54 29.19 11.57
C THR A 107 -11.39 28.15 12.69
N PHE A 108 -11.39 28.60 13.95
CA PHE A 108 -11.41 27.72 15.11
C PHE A 108 -12.28 28.27 16.24
N GLU A 109 -12.81 27.36 17.05
CA GLU A 109 -13.56 27.67 18.27
C GLU A 109 -12.92 27.00 19.49
N GLU A 110 -12.90 27.71 20.62
CA GLU A 110 -12.38 27.22 21.89
C GLU A 110 -13.52 26.95 22.88
N ILE A 111 -13.62 25.71 23.35
CA ILE A 111 -14.58 25.30 24.36
C ILE A 111 -13.82 25.05 25.65
N ILE A 112 -13.94 25.97 26.60
CA ILE A 112 -13.36 25.86 27.94
C ILE A 112 -14.40 25.19 28.84
N LYS A 113 -14.00 24.11 29.52
CA LYS A 113 -14.87 23.46 30.49
C LYS A 113 -14.74 24.22 31.81
N GLN A 114 -15.81 24.86 32.27
CA GLN A 114 -15.88 25.49 33.59
C GLN A 114 -15.87 24.44 34.70
#